data_AF-A0AAN8NX58-F1
#
_entry.id   AF-A0AAN8NX58-F1
#
_cell.length_a   1.000
_cell.length_b   1.000
_cell.length_c   1.000
_cell.angle_alpha   90.00
_cell.angle_beta   90.00
_cell.angle_gamma   90.00
#
_symmetry.space_group_name_H-M   'P 1'
#
loop_
_entity.id
_entity.type
_entity.pdbx_description
1 polymer ?
#
loop_
_entity_poly.entity_id
_entity_poly.type
_entity_poly.pdbx_seq_one_letter_code
_entity_poly.pdbx_strand_id
1 'polypeptide(L)'
;MKAEDCTQVETKTTKYFTEDTIDPERLSKLGESNKIKNLLKNKYLRSTLSAVENATNPENAVFEAMKNPDFVKFVDECLQIVEDLDVS
;
A
#
# COMPACT_ATOMS: atom_id res chain seq x y z
N MET A 1 3.55 -36.72 7.37
CA MET A 1 2.48 -35.79 7.78
C MET A 1 3.06 -34.82 8.79
N LYS A 2 3.47 -33.63 8.35
CA LYS A 2 3.43 -32.39 9.14
C LYS A 2 3.61 -31.21 8.20
N ALA A 3 2.62 -30.35 8.23
CA ALA A 3 2.49 -29.13 7.48
C ALA A 3 2.89 -27.99 8.40
N GLU A 4 3.74 -27.10 7.91
CA GLU A 4 3.89 -25.75 8.45
C GLU A 4 4.65 -24.91 7.40
N ASP A 5 3.90 -24.53 6.35
CA ASP A 5 4.23 -23.36 5.54
C ASP A 5 3.86 -22.13 6.38
N CYS A 6 4.80 -21.67 7.20
CA CYS A 6 4.70 -20.35 7.80
C CYS A 6 5.15 -19.34 6.75
N THR A 7 4.19 -18.78 6.03
CA THR A 7 4.43 -17.60 5.19
C THR A 7 4.92 -16.47 6.11
N GLN A 8 6.24 -16.26 6.14
CA GLN A 8 6.86 -15.17 6.88
C GLN A 8 6.46 -13.86 6.20
N VAL A 9 5.50 -13.16 6.78
CA VAL A 9 5.31 -11.73 6.53
C VAL A 9 6.43 -11.00 7.27
N GLU A 10 7.53 -10.71 6.57
CA GLU A 10 8.57 -9.80 7.05
C GLU A 10 7.92 -8.43 7.30
N THR A 11 7.69 -8.10 8.57
CA THR A 11 7.23 -6.77 8.97
C THR A 11 8.39 -5.80 8.76
N LYS A 12 8.40 -5.13 7.61
CA LYS A 12 9.36 -4.08 7.29
C LYS A 12 9.24 -2.98 8.35
N THR A 13 10.24 -2.84 9.23
CA THR A 13 10.22 -1.85 10.32
C THR A 13 10.07 -0.45 9.74
N THR A 14 9.07 0.30 10.21
CA THR A 14 8.82 1.69 9.80
C THR A 14 10.06 2.53 10.13
N LYS A 15 10.73 3.06 9.10
CA LYS A 15 12.00 3.80 9.26
C LYS A 15 11.82 5.23 9.76
N TYR A 16 10.60 5.75 9.71
CA TYR A 16 10.26 7.13 10.05
C TYR A 16 8.98 7.10 10.88
N PHE A 17 8.93 7.93 11.92
CA PHE A 17 7.78 8.14 12.80
C PHE A 17 7.57 9.65 12.90
N THR A 18 7.07 10.24 11.82
CA THR A 18 6.67 11.65 11.75
C THR A 18 5.17 11.79 11.86
N GLU A 19 4.66 13.02 12.01
CA GLU A 19 3.22 13.30 12.03
C GLU A 19 2.50 12.81 10.76
N ASP A 20 3.21 12.73 9.63
CA ASP A 20 2.71 12.20 8.36
C ASP A 20 2.80 10.66 8.23
N THR A 21 3.37 9.97 9.23
CA THR A 21 3.52 8.51 9.19
C THR A 21 2.24 7.83 9.68
N ILE A 22 1.67 6.95 8.86
CA ILE A 22 0.49 6.15 9.24
C ILE A 22 0.88 5.02 10.19
N ASP A 23 0.20 4.92 11.34
CA ASP A 23 0.41 3.85 12.30
C ASP A 23 0.10 2.46 11.71
N PRO A 24 0.82 1.40 12.14
CA PRO A 24 0.63 0.04 11.62
C PRO A 24 -0.80 -0.50 11.74
N GLU A 25 -1.53 -0.12 12.79
CA GLU A 25 -2.93 -0.52 13.01
C GLU A 25 -3.87 0.14 11.98
N ARG A 26 -3.61 1.41 11.62
CA ARG A 26 -4.36 2.08 10.55
C ARG A 26 -4.02 1.45 9.20
N LEU A 27 -2.75 1.15 8.98
CA LEU A 27 -2.26 0.52 7.75
C LEU A 27 -2.84 -0.89 7.54
N SER A 28 -3.05 -1.68 8.60
CA SER A 28 -3.61 -3.03 8.48
C SER A 28 -5.02 -3.05 7.90
N LYS A 29 -5.81 -1.98 8.09
CA LYS A 29 -7.17 -1.83 7.55
C LYS A 29 -7.20 -1.82 6.02
N LEU A 30 -6.12 -1.37 5.37
CA LEU A 30 -6.01 -1.46 3.90
C LEU A 30 -6.10 -2.91 3.42
N GLY A 31 -5.54 -3.85 4.20
CA GLY A 31 -5.58 -5.29 3.95
C GLY A 31 -6.96 -5.94 4.17
N GLU A 32 -7.89 -5.24 4.80
CA GLU A 32 -9.27 -5.72 5.00
C GLU A 32 -10.19 -5.28 3.85
N SER A 33 -9.90 -4.13 3.23
CA SER A 33 -10.73 -3.54 2.17
C SER A 33 -10.85 -4.43 0.93
N ASN A 34 -12.10 -4.83 0.63
CA ASN A 34 -12.43 -5.59 -0.58
C ASN A 34 -12.19 -4.78 -1.86
N LYS A 35 -12.32 -3.46 -1.80
CA LYS A 35 -12.07 -2.59 -2.96
C LYS A 35 -10.59 -2.56 -3.30
N ILE A 36 -9.72 -2.41 -2.30
CA ILE A 36 -8.25 -2.49 -2.48
C ILE A 36 -7.86 -3.87 -3.01
N LYS A 37 -8.37 -4.95 -2.41
CA LYS A 37 -8.12 -6.33 -2.90
C LYS A 37 -8.54 -6.50 -4.36
N ASN A 38 -9.66 -5.92 -4.77
CA ASN A 38 -10.11 -5.98 -6.15
C ASN A 38 -9.22 -5.20 -7.11
N LEU A 39 -8.74 -4.01 -6.73
CA LEU A 39 -7.78 -3.24 -7.53
C LEU A 39 -6.46 -4.02 -7.69
N LEU A 40 -5.97 -4.64 -6.62
CA LEU A 40 -4.73 -5.42 -6.61
C LEU A 40 -4.79 -6.71 -7.44
N LYS A 41 -5.97 -7.14 -7.92
CA LYS A 41 -6.06 -8.22 -8.93
C LYS A 41 -5.37 -7.82 -10.23
N ASN A 42 -5.32 -6.51 -10.54
CA ASN A 42 -4.60 -6.00 -11.69
C ASN A 42 -3.09 -6.23 -11.52
N LYS A 43 -2.51 -7.06 -12.39
CA LYS A 43 -1.06 -7.37 -12.39
C LYS A 43 -0.22 -6.13 -12.67
N TYR A 44 -0.67 -5.25 -13.57
CA TYR A 44 0.08 -4.03 -13.92
C TYR A 44 0.16 -3.08 -12.72
N LEU A 45 -0.95 -2.88 -12.01
CA LEU A 45 -0.95 -2.09 -10.78
C LEU A 45 0.04 -2.62 -9.75
N ARG A 46 0.08 -3.95 -9.53
CA ARG A 46 1.07 -4.57 -8.62
C ARG A 46 2.51 -4.36 -9.09
N SER A 47 2.77 -4.43 -10.39
CA SER A 47 4.08 -4.10 -10.96
C SER A 47 4.45 -2.63 -10.75
N THR A 48 3.50 -1.70 -10.92
CA THR A 48 3.69 -0.27 -10.66
C THR A 48 4.03 -0.03 -9.18
N LEU A 49 3.27 -0.61 -8.26
CA LEU A 49 3.54 -0.50 -6.82
C LEU A 49 4.92 -1.05 -6.45
N SER A 50 5.30 -2.20 -6.99
CA SER A 50 6.63 -2.78 -6.79
C SER A 50 7.75 -1.89 -7.38
N ALA A 51 7.51 -1.27 -8.53
CA ALA A 51 8.47 -0.35 -9.14
C ALA A 51 8.66 0.91 -8.29
N VAL A 52 7.59 1.48 -7.72
CA VAL A 52 7.66 2.62 -6.80
C VAL A 52 8.43 2.25 -5.53
N GLU A 53 8.10 1.13 -4.91
CA GLU A 53 8.72 0.66 -3.66
C GLU A 53 10.23 0.42 -3.79
N ASN A 54 10.68 -0.02 -4.97
CA ASN A 54 12.10 -0.33 -5.24
C ASN A 54 12.82 0.77 -6.03
N ALA A 55 12.18 1.93 -6.27
CA ALA A 55 12.75 2.98 -7.08
C ALA A 55 13.96 3.63 -6.41
N THR A 56 15.00 3.90 -7.20
CA THR A 56 16.15 4.71 -6.74
C THR A 56 15.76 6.17 -6.48
N ASN A 57 14.78 6.69 -7.23
CA ASN A 57 14.17 8.00 -7.00
C ASN A 57 12.65 7.82 -6.75
N PRO A 58 12.23 7.69 -5.48
CA PRO A 58 10.84 7.40 -5.14
C PRO A 58 9.88 8.53 -5.52
N GLU A 59 10.30 9.80 -5.41
CA GLU A 59 9.47 10.95 -5.77
C GLU A 59 9.10 10.92 -7.26
N ASN A 60 10.09 10.74 -8.14
CA ASN A 60 9.84 10.64 -9.57
C ASN A 60 9.03 9.38 -9.93
N ALA A 61 9.29 8.25 -9.24
CA ALA A 61 8.54 7.02 -9.48
C ALA A 61 7.05 7.16 -9.12
N VAL A 62 6.73 7.82 -8.02
CA VAL A 62 5.35 8.16 -7.64
C VAL A 62 4.73 9.08 -8.69
N PHE A 63 5.44 10.13 -9.12
CA PHE A 63 4.95 11.06 -10.14
C PHE A 63 4.61 10.36 -11.46
N GLU A 64 5.46 9.45 -11.92
CA GLU A 64 5.18 8.64 -13.11
C GLU A 64 4.02 7.66 -12.89
N ALA A 65 3.92 7.05 -11.71
CA ALA A 65 2.81 6.17 -11.36
C ALA A 65 1.45 6.89 -11.35
N MET A 66 1.41 8.17 -10.97
CA MET A 66 0.19 9.00 -10.99
C MET A 66 -0.40 9.19 -12.39
N LYS A 67 0.35 8.91 -13.47
CA LYS A 67 -0.20 8.92 -14.84
C LYS A 67 -1.09 7.70 -15.12
N ASN A 68 -0.99 6.66 -14.30
CA ASN A 68 -1.81 5.46 -14.41
C ASN A 68 -3.13 5.63 -13.63
N PRO A 69 -4.31 5.60 -14.29
CA PRO A 69 -5.59 5.80 -13.62
C PRO A 69 -5.89 4.73 -12.56
N ASP A 70 -5.41 3.49 -12.75
CA ASP A 70 -5.59 2.43 -11.74
C ASP A 70 -4.76 2.70 -10.48
N PHE A 71 -3.59 3.32 -10.63
CA PHE A 71 -2.75 3.71 -9.50
C PHE A 71 -3.38 4.85 -8.72
N VAL A 72 -3.87 5.90 -9.42
CA VAL A 72 -4.59 7.01 -8.77
C VAL A 72 -5.79 6.49 -7.98
N LYS A 73 -6.62 5.64 -8.60
CA LYS A 73 -7.77 5.03 -7.92
C LYS A 73 -7.39 4.19 -6.70
N PHE A 74 -6.24 3.51 -6.76
CA PHE A 74 -5.71 2.77 -5.62
C PHE A 74 -5.29 3.70 -4.50
N VAL A 75 -4.58 4.79 -4.81
CA VAL A 75 -4.16 5.79 -3.82
C VAL A 75 -5.37 6.45 -3.18
N ASP A 76 -6.37 6.86 -3.96
CA ASP A 76 -7.61 7.47 -3.46
C ASP A 76 -8.32 6.56 -2.46
N GLU A 77 -8.44 5.26 -2.76
CA GLU A 77 -9.07 4.31 -1.83
C GLU A 77 -8.23 4.07 -0.57
N CYS A 78 -6.89 4.08 -0.69
CA CYS A 78 -6.01 4.02 0.47
C CYS A 78 -6.17 5.26 1.36
N LEU A 79 -6.17 6.46 0.76
CA LEU A 79 -6.36 7.73 1.45
C LEU A 79 -7.69 7.77 2.17
N GLN A 80 -8.79 7.38 1.51
CA GLN A 80 -10.10 7.32 2.14
C GLN A 80 -10.09 6.46 3.42
N ILE A 81 -9.47 5.27 3.38
CA ILE A 81 -9.43 4.38 4.55
C ILE A 81 -8.56 4.92 5.68
N VAL A 82 -7.45 5.59 5.34
CA VAL A 82 -6.57 6.14 6.37
C VAL A 82 -7.10 7.47 6.91
N GLU A 83 -7.58 8.39 6.09
CA GLU A 83 -8.04 9.74 6.47
C GLU A 83 -9.41 9.75 7.15
N ASP A 84 -10.33 8.82 6.80
CA ASP A 84 -11.63 8.70 7.50
C ASP A 84 -11.46 8.43 9.02
N LEU A 85 -10.25 8.13 9.49
CA LEU A 85 -9.90 7.90 10.89
C LEU A 85 -9.47 9.16 11.66
N ASP A 86 -9.17 10.28 10.98
CA ASP A 86 -8.75 11.52 11.64
C ASP A 86 -9.93 12.46 11.97
N VAL A 87 -11.16 12.11 11.58
CA VAL A 87 -12.36 12.97 11.69
C VAL A 87 -13.38 12.54 12.76
N SER A 88 -12.98 11.72 13.75
CA SER A 88 -13.88 11.22 14.82
C SER A 88 -13.56 11.79 16.19
#